data_AF-A0A6N2M3M7-F1
#
_entry.id   AF-A0A6N2M3M7-F1
#
_cell.length_a   1.000
_cell.length_b   1.000
_cell.length_c   1.000
_cell.angle_alpha   90.00
_cell.angle_beta   90.00
_cell.angle_gamma   90.00
#
_symmetry.space_group_name_H-M   'P 1'
#
loop_
_entity.id
_entity.type
_entity.pdbx_description
1 polymer ?
#
loop_
_entity_poly.entity_id
_entity_poly.type
_entity_poly.pdbx_seq_one_letter_code
_entity_poly.pdbx_strand_id
1 'polypeptide(L)'
;MEPWRSEGDHQVSCLPCGHLYGFSCISKWLQRPVPTTKCSQCNAKGKFKDIRKRYTTPVVVVDEGLQKKVESLQDEIGSLKTEKSDLLDLRDNLLEIQDDLLKLLHNLKEKPSCTENTSYVQMRNKPPQFFNAKEAQGSQSGYSFGSYSSKQQLLHCNFKLQHELAIEGGRLLAMDFSYQNLILSRRISAMGGMHMLNKINLINPRENEDIHLPPSTKAVKDIQISPCGRFTLLASLGKKLSILRMESNNIVMTYNLRVPAWSCSWDLNSPHYVYAGLQNGMLLVFDMRGTCILCSP
;
A
#
# COMPACT_ATOMS: atom_id res chain seq x y z
N MET A 1 31.06 -11.46 4.27
CA MET A 1 32.17 -12.41 4.07
C MET A 1 31.95 -13.54 5.05
N GLU A 2 32.04 -14.81 4.64
CA GLU A 2 31.82 -15.91 5.61
C GLU A 2 32.97 -16.02 6.62
N PRO A 3 32.68 -16.31 7.91
CA PRO A 3 33.72 -16.49 8.92
C PRO A 3 34.56 -17.73 8.63
N TRP A 4 35.84 -17.66 8.99
CA TRP A 4 36.74 -18.80 8.90
C TRP A 4 36.30 -19.91 9.86
N ARG A 5 36.33 -21.16 9.39
CA ARG A 5 35.89 -22.33 10.14
C ARG A 5 37.07 -23.24 10.46
N SER A 6 36.91 -24.14 11.42
CA SER A 6 37.93 -25.16 11.75
C SER A 6 38.04 -26.24 10.67
N GLU A 7 36.99 -26.42 9.86
CA GLU A 7 36.83 -27.44 8.82
C GLU A 7 36.06 -26.91 7.59
N GLY A 8 36.04 -27.69 6.50
CA GLY A 8 35.32 -27.37 5.26
C GLY A 8 36.02 -26.35 4.35
N ASP A 9 35.24 -25.74 3.44
CA ASP A 9 35.75 -24.87 2.37
C ASP A 9 36.37 -23.55 2.87
N HIS A 10 35.89 -23.04 4.00
CA HIS A 10 36.43 -21.83 4.65
C HIS A 10 37.41 -22.17 5.80
N GLN A 11 38.03 -23.35 5.75
CA GLN A 11 39.09 -23.73 6.68
C GLN A 11 40.34 -22.86 6.51
N VAL A 12 40.88 -22.36 7.61
CA VAL A 12 42.10 -21.54 7.62
C VAL A 12 43.27 -22.31 7.02
N SER A 13 43.96 -21.70 6.06
CA SER A 13 45.08 -22.30 5.33
C SER A 13 46.18 -21.28 5.07
N CYS A 14 47.44 -21.70 5.15
CA CYS A 14 48.60 -20.85 4.85
C CYS A 14 49.39 -21.35 3.64
N LEU A 15 50.01 -20.41 2.90
CA LEU A 15 51.09 -20.70 1.96
C LEU A 15 52.44 -20.85 2.70
N PRO A 16 53.51 -21.36 2.06
CA PRO A 16 54.85 -21.44 2.65
C PRO A 16 55.41 -20.08 3.10
N CYS A 17 54.94 -18.98 2.54
CA CYS A 17 55.28 -17.61 2.93
C CYS A 17 54.52 -17.10 4.18
N GLY A 18 53.77 -17.94 4.87
CA GLY A 18 53.07 -17.62 6.13
C GLY A 18 51.69 -16.96 5.98
N HIS A 19 51.40 -16.28 4.88
CA HIS A 19 50.12 -15.59 4.67
C HIS A 19 48.91 -16.54 4.71
N LEU A 20 47.85 -16.09 5.40
CA LEU A 20 46.64 -16.85 5.71
C LEU A 20 45.48 -16.53 4.75
N TYR A 21 44.68 -17.55 4.46
CA TYR A 21 43.55 -17.53 3.55
C TYR A 21 42.50 -18.57 3.96
N GLY A 22 41.25 -18.43 3.50
CA GLY A 22 40.31 -19.55 3.45
C GLY A 22 40.71 -20.56 2.38
N PHE A 23 40.59 -21.86 2.66
CA PHE A 23 41.04 -22.95 1.78
C PHE A 23 40.49 -22.83 0.34
N SER A 24 39.18 -22.61 0.18
CA SER A 24 38.52 -22.46 -1.12
C SER A 24 39.02 -21.22 -1.87
N CYS A 25 39.29 -20.12 -1.17
CA CYS A 25 39.78 -18.87 -1.75
C CYS A 25 41.19 -19.03 -2.34
N ILE A 26 42.13 -19.61 -1.58
CA ILE A 26 43.51 -19.80 -2.05
C ILE A 26 43.60 -20.91 -3.10
N SER A 27 42.78 -21.97 -2.98
CA SER A 27 42.66 -23.01 -4.01
C SER A 27 42.22 -22.42 -5.35
N LYS A 28 41.12 -21.65 -5.36
CA LYS A 28 40.60 -20.95 -6.55
C LYS A 28 41.59 -19.91 -7.11
N TRP A 29 42.44 -19.30 -6.28
CA TRP A 29 43.45 -18.33 -6.72
C TRP A 29 44.61 -18.99 -7.48
N LEU A 30 45.11 -20.12 -6.99
CA LEU A 30 46.25 -20.84 -7.59
C LEU A 30 45.84 -21.69 -8.80
N GLN A 31 44.57 -22.13 -8.87
CA GLN A 31 44.02 -22.95 -9.95
C GLN A 31 43.27 -22.16 -11.04
N ARG A 32 43.50 -20.84 -11.16
CA ARG A 32 42.91 -20.03 -12.24
C ARG A 32 43.35 -20.53 -13.63
N PRO A 33 42.57 -20.26 -14.71
CA PRO A 33 42.92 -20.65 -16.08
C PRO A 33 44.31 -20.19 -16.54
N VAL A 34 44.76 -19.04 -16.04
CA VAL A 34 46.18 -18.66 -16.00
C VAL A 34 46.69 -18.99 -14.60
N PRO A 35 47.44 -20.09 -14.41
CA PRO A 35 47.80 -20.57 -13.07
C PRO A 35 48.76 -19.61 -12.37
N THR A 36 48.27 -18.92 -11.34
CA THR A 36 49.12 -18.06 -10.52
C THR A 36 49.90 -18.93 -9.53
N THR A 37 51.23 -18.92 -9.62
CA THR A 37 52.12 -19.66 -8.70
C THR A 37 52.65 -18.76 -7.59
N LYS A 38 51.87 -17.73 -7.21
CA LYS A 38 52.30 -16.63 -6.34
C LYS A 38 51.24 -16.27 -5.30
N CYS A 39 51.70 -16.02 -4.09
CA CYS A 39 50.94 -15.41 -3.00
C CYS A 39 50.43 -14.02 -3.40
N SER A 40 49.14 -13.74 -3.21
CA SER A 40 48.54 -12.44 -3.54
C SER A 40 49.00 -11.28 -2.65
N GLN A 41 49.56 -11.55 -1.47
CA GLN A 41 49.98 -10.53 -0.50
C GLN A 41 51.46 -10.15 -0.66
N CYS A 42 52.34 -11.09 -1.02
CA CYS A 42 53.80 -10.85 -1.09
C CYS A 42 54.49 -11.37 -2.37
N ASN A 43 53.75 -11.86 -3.36
CA ASN A 43 54.27 -12.46 -4.61
C ASN A 43 55.24 -13.66 -4.46
N ALA A 44 55.49 -14.15 -3.25
CA ALA A 44 56.29 -15.35 -3.00
C ALA A 44 55.71 -16.59 -3.69
N LYS A 45 56.58 -17.49 -4.16
CA LYS A 45 56.18 -18.70 -4.89
C LYS A 45 55.36 -19.65 -4.00
N GLY A 46 54.27 -20.17 -4.55
CA GLY A 46 53.42 -21.18 -3.92
C GLY A 46 52.51 -21.85 -4.94
N LYS A 47 52.40 -23.17 -4.87
CA LYS A 47 51.54 -24.02 -5.71
C LYS A 47 50.40 -24.59 -4.88
N PHE A 48 49.39 -25.16 -5.53
CA PHE A 48 48.25 -25.81 -4.86
C PHE A 48 48.68 -26.88 -3.83
N LYS A 49 49.70 -27.69 -4.15
CA LYS A 49 50.26 -28.70 -3.23
C LYS A 49 50.95 -28.11 -1.98
N ASP A 50 51.25 -26.82 -2.00
CA ASP A 50 51.95 -26.12 -0.92
C ASP A 50 50.98 -25.47 0.08
N ILE A 51 49.66 -25.52 -0.18
CA ILE A 51 48.62 -25.04 0.74
C ILE A 51 48.60 -25.96 1.98
N ARG A 52 48.86 -25.38 3.16
CA ARG A 52 48.78 -26.09 4.44
C ARG A 52 47.55 -25.65 5.21
N LYS A 53 46.58 -26.56 5.34
CA LYS A 53 45.42 -26.38 6.25
C LYS A 53 45.90 -26.26 7.69
N ARG A 54 45.26 -25.39 8.47
CA ARG A 54 45.56 -25.15 9.89
C ARG A 54 44.30 -25.37 10.72
N TYR A 55 44.40 -26.27 11.69
CA TYR A 55 43.43 -26.37 12.76
C TYR A 55 43.69 -25.23 13.74
N THR A 56 42.70 -24.36 13.89
CA THR A 56 42.69 -23.22 14.81
C THR A 56 41.28 -23.09 15.37
N THR A 57 41.16 -22.55 16.57
CA THR A 57 39.89 -22.01 17.07
C THR A 57 39.37 -20.98 16.05
N PRO A 58 38.05 -20.92 15.75
CA PRO A 58 37.50 -19.95 14.82
C PRO A 58 37.86 -18.51 15.22
N VAL A 59 38.56 -17.81 14.34
CA VAL A 59 38.87 -16.39 14.52
C VAL A 59 37.72 -15.59 13.94
N VAL A 60 36.83 -15.11 14.80
CA VAL A 60 35.78 -14.17 14.44
C VAL A 60 36.35 -12.76 14.49
N VAL A 61 36.37 -12.07 13.35
CA VAL A 61 36.61 -10.62 13.33
C VAL A 61 35.31 -9.95 13.79
N VAL A 62 35.29 -9.54 15.06
CA VAL A 62 34.22 -8.70 15.60
C VAL A 62 34.48 -7.27 15.11
N ASP A 63 33.64 -6.79 14.20
CA ASP A 63 33.64 -5.39 13.79
C ASP A 63 32.84 -4.60 14.83
N GLU A 64 33.54 -3.94 15.76
CA GLU A 64 32.93 -3.13 16.82
C GLU A 64 32.03 -2.00 16.26
N GLY A 65 32.31 -1.51 15.06
CA GLY A 65 31.51 -0.48 14.40
C GLY A 65 30.18 -1.03 13.89
N LEU A 66 30.19 -2.23 13.30
CA LEU A 66 28.96 -2.94 12.94
C LEU A 66 28.18 -3.35 14.19
N GLN A 67 28.84 -3.78 15.26
CA GLN A 67 28.16 -4.18 16.49
C GLN A 67 27.46 -3.00 17.18
N LYS A 68 28.14 -1.86 17.37
CA LYS A 68 27.52 -0.62 17.86
C LYS A 68 26.37 -0.13 16.98
N LYS A 69 26.43 -0.37 15.66
CA LYS A 69 25.34 -0.06 14.74
C LYS A 69 24.15 -1.01 14.90
N VAL A 70 24.37 -2.29 15.17
CA VAL A 70 23.29 -3.25 15.48
C VAL A 70 22.61 -2.87 16.80
N GLU A 71 23.38 -2.55 17.84
CA GLU A 71 22.87 -2.08 19.13
C GLU A 71 22.03 -0.80 18.97
N SER A 72 22.58 0.23 18.30
CA SER A 72 21.86 1.49 18.00
C SER A 72 20.56 1.28 17.21
N LEU A 73 20.53 0.34 16.26
CA LEU A 73 19.31 0.02 15.51
C LEU A 73 18.29 -0.78 16.34
N GLN A 74 18.75 -1.58 17.30
CA GLN A 74 17.87 -2.28 18.24
C GLN A 74 17.22 -1.30 19.21
N ASP A 75 17.96 -0.31 19.70
CA ASP A 75 17.43 0.78 20.54
C ASP A 75 16.40 1.63 19.79
N GLU A 76 16.69 2.01 18.54
CA GLU A 76 15.75 2.76 17.67
C GLU A 76 14.46 1.97 17.41
N ILE A 77 14.57 0.67 17.12
CA ILE A 77 13.41 -0.22 16.97
C ILE A 77 12.63 -0.37 18.28
N GLY A 78 13.31 -0.34 19.44
CA GLY A 78 12.69 -0.30 20.76
C GLY A 78 11.85 0.97 20.95
N SER A 79 12.47 2.13 20.74
CA SER A 79 11.82 3.45 20.84
C SER A 79 10.58 3.55 19.94
N LEU A 80 10.70 3.17 18.67
CA LEU A 80 9.59 3.22 17.70
C LEU A 80 8.46 2.23 18.03
N LYS A 81 8.74 1.12 18.71
CA LYS A 81 7.69 0.19 19.19
C LYS A 81 6.91 0.79 20.35
N THR A 82 7.59 1.46 21.28
CA THR A 82 6.94 2.16 22.40
C THR A 82 6.07 3.30 21.89
N GLU A 83 6.62 4.19 21.06
CA GLU A 83 5.86 5.31 20.46
C GLU A 83 4.63 4.81 19.68
N LYS A 84 4.77 3.71 18.94
CA LYS A 84 3.63 3.08 18.25
C LYS A 84 2.56 2.53 19.22
N SER A 85 2.97 2.01 20.38
CA SER A 85 2.03 1.57 21.42
C SER A 85 1.27 2.76 21.99
N ASP A 86 1.98 3.82 22.38
CA ASP A 86 1.40 5.03 22.95
C ASP A 86 0.39 5.69 21.98
N LEU A 87 0.70 5.68 20.67
CA LEU A 87 -0.20 6.16 19.62
C LEU A 87 -1.45 5.27 19.40
N LEU A 88 -1.36 3.96 19.65
CA LEU A 88 -2.52 3.07 19.61
C LEU A 88 -3.40 3.29 20.84
N ASP A 89 -2.81 3.40 22.02
CA ASP A 89 -3.55 3.68 23.26
C ASP A 89 -4.25 5.05 23.17
N LEU A 90 -3.58 6.09 22.65
CA LEU A 90 -4.20 7.40 22.40
C LEU A 90 -5.35 7.31 21.39
N ARG A 91 -5.22 6.49 20.34
CA ARG A 91 -6.27 6.29 19.34
C ARG A 91 -7.51 5.63 19.95
N ASP A 92 -7.32 4.63 20.82
CA ASP A 92 -8.42 3.92 21.46
C ASP A 92 -9.15 4.83 22.48
N ASN A 93 -8.41 5.64 23.26
CA ASN A 93 -8.98 6.71 24.09
C ASN A 93 -9.81 7.73 23.29
N LEU A 94 -9.35 8.13 22.09
CA LEU A 94 -10.09 9.05 21.21
C LEU A 94 -11.38 8.42 20.64
N LEU A 95 -11.40 7.10 20.42
CA LEU A 95 -12.61 6.38 20.01
C LEU A 95 -13.65 6.30 21.14
N GLU A 96 -13.22 6.11 22.39
CA GLU A 96 -14.10 6.14 23.56
C GLU A 96 -14.74 7.52 23.76
N ILE A 97 -13.93 8.60 23.69
CA ILE A 97 -14.44 9.99 23.74
C ILE A 97 -15.43 10.26 22.60
N GLN A 98 -15.20 9.73 21.40
CA GLN A 98 -16.12 9.89 20.27
C GLN A 98 -17.46 9.20 20.51
N ASP A 99 -17.47 7.99 21.08
CA ASP A 99 -18.70 7.26 21.42
C ASP A 99 -19.51 7.99 22.50
N ASP A 100 -18.86 8.53 23.53
CA ASP A 100 -19.51 9.33 24.56
C ASP A 100 -20.10 10.64 24.05
N LEU A 101 -19.41 11.34 23.12
CA LEU A 101 -19.97 12.50 22.44
C LEU A 101 -21.20 12.13 21.59
N LEU A 102 -21.21 10.97 20.94
CA LEU A 102 -22.37 10.47 20.19
C LEU A 102 -23.56 10.15 21.10
N LYS A 103 -23.33 9.55 22.28
CA LYS A 103 -24.37 9.33 23.30
C LYS A 103 -24.96 10.66 23.79
N LEU A 104 -24.11 11.66 24.08
CA LEU A 104 -24.57 12.99 24.50
C LEU A 104 -25.41 13.69 23.43
N LEU A 105 -25.01 13.61 22.15
CA LEU A 105 -25.80 14.14 21.04
C LEU A 105 -27.17 13.44 20.89
N HIS A 106 -27.25 12.15 21.17
CA HIS A 106 -28.52 11.41 21.21
C HIS A 106 -29.44 11.95 22.31
N ASN A 107 -28.92 12.02 23.54
CA ASN A 107 -29.66 12.50 24.72
C ASN A 107 -30.15 13.95 24.57
N LEU A 108 -29.42 14.81 23.85
CA LEU A 108 -29.85 16.18 23.53
C LEU A 108 -30.98 16.21 22.49
N LYS A 109 -31.00 15.27 21.54
CA LYS A 109 -32.04 15.16 20.51
C LYS A 109 -33.35 14.56 21.03
N GLU A 110 -33.29 13.78 22.11
CA GLU A 110 -34.45 13.14 22.76
C GLU A 110 -35.15 14.01 23.82
N LYS A 111 -34.78 15.29 23.97
CA LYS A 111 -35.51 16.27 24.79
C LYS A 111 -36.48 17.13 23.96
N PRO A 112 -37.76 16.75 23.83
CA PRO A 112 -38.80 17.70 23.42
C PRO A 112 -39.16 18.60 24.61
N SER A 113 -38.65 19.83 24.64
CA SER A 113 -39.13 20.85 25.58
C SER A 113 -40.39 21.51 25.04
N CYS A 114 -41.52 21.28 25.72
CA CYS A 114 -42.82 21.88 25.40
C CYS A 114 -42.81 23.41 25.53
N THR A 115 -43.44 24.10 24.60
CA THR A 115 -44.12 25.39 24.84
C THR A 115 -45.44 25.40 24.07
N GLU A 116 -46.52 25.67 24.79
CA GLU A 116 -47.90 25.62 24.30
C GLU A 116 -48.26 26.87 23.48
N ASN A 117 -49.10 26.72 22.44
CA ASN A 117 -50.45 27.34 22.33
C ASN A 117 -50.90 27.71 20.90
N THR A 118 -52.23 27.67 20.73
CA THR A 118 -53.04 28.38 19.70
C THR A 118 -53.33 27.65 18.36
N SER A 119 -54.30 26.74 18.44
CA SER A 119 -55.47 26.53 17.54
C SER A 119 -55.47 27.05 16.08
N TYR A 120 -55.95 26.20 15.13
CA TYR A 120 -57.13 26.54 14.28
C TYR A 120 -57.77 25.27 13.61
N VAL A 121 -58.91 24.85 14.17
CA VAL A 121 -60.20 24.45 13.50
C VAL A 121 -60.20 23.62 12.17
N GLN A 122 -60.77 22.39 12.24
CA GLN A 122 -61.67 21.68 11.26
C GLN A 122 -61.25 21.53 9.76
N MET A 123 -61.33 20.39 9.06
CA MET A 123 -62.37 19.35 8.90
C MET A 123 -61.75 18.11 8.20
N ARG A 124 -62.01 16.87 8.66
CA ARG A 124 -63.10 15.95 8.25
C ARG A 124 -63.02 15.44 6.79
N ASN A 125 -62.52 14.21 6.58
CA ASN A 125 -63.27 13.10 5.93
C ASN A 125 -62.49 11.76 5.87
N LYS A 126 -63.19 10.69 6.29
CA LYS A 126 -62.90 9.22 6.23
C LYS A 126 -64.27 8.51 6.47
N PRO A 127 -64.44 7.18 6.32
CA PRO A 127 -63.57 6.13 5.75
C PRO A 127 -64.16 5.78 4.35
N PRO A 128 -64.74 4.61 3.95
CA PRO A 128 -64.62 3.16 4.30
C PRO A 128 -63.95 2.34 3.15
N GLN A 129 -63.01 1.41 3.41
CA GLN A 129 -63.13 -0.05 3.70
C GLN A 129 -63.06 -1.03 2.49
N PHE A 130 -62.24 -2.08 2.68
CA PHE A 130 -62.25 -3.46 2.14
C PHE A 130 -62.59 -3.75 0.67
N PHE A 131 -61.69 -4.45 -0.03
CA PHE A 131 -61.96 -5.78 -0.61
C PHE A 131 -60.64 -6.53 -0.95
N ASN A 132 -60.64 -7.86 -0.83
CA ASN A 132 -59.58 -8.75 -1.33
C ASN A 132 -60.04 -9.38 -2.65
N ALA A 133 -59.17 -9.44 -3.66
CA ALA A 133 -59.31 -10.33 -4.82
C ALA A 133 -57.93 -10.62 -5.45
N LYS A 134 -57.76 -11.81 -6.03
CA LYS A 134 -56.51 -12.30 -6.63
C LYS A 134 -56.46 -12.09 -8.15
N GLU A 135 -55.24 -12.00 -8.65
CA GLU A 135 -54.76 -12.49 -9.96
C GLU A 135 -55.43 -11.98 -11.26
N ALA A 136 -54.67 -11.16 -12.01
CA ALA A 136 -54.58 -11.25 -13.47
C ALA A 136 -53.16 -10.85 -13.92
N GLN A 137 -52.64 -11.48 -14.97
CA GLN A 137 -51.27 -11.31 -15.47
C GLN A 137 -51.12 -10.05 -16.33
N GLY A 138 -49.96 -9.37 -16.27
CA GLY A 138 -49.72 -8.12 -17.01
C GLY A 138 -48.26 -7.63 -16.94
N SER A 139 -47.38 -8.32 -17.66
CA SER A 139 -45.98 -7.96 -17.99
C SER A 139 -45.52 -6.49 -17.81
N GLN A 140 -44.57 -6.25 -16.90
CA GLN A 140 -43.21 -5.75 -17.19
C GLN A 140 -42.39 -5.60 -15.89
N SER A 141 -41.36 -6.43 -15.73
CA SER A 141 -40.53 -6.48 -14.51
C SER A 141 -39.46 -5.39 -14.49
N GLY A 142 -39.73 -4.29 -13.79
CA GLY A 142 -38.67 -3.42 -13.28
C GLY A 142 -37.91 -4.14 -12.16
N TYR A 143 -36.60 -4.33 -12.32
CA TYR A 143 -35.79 -5.06 -11.33
C TYR A 143 -35.47 -4.19 -10.11
N SER A 144 -36.39 -4.17 -9.14
CA SER A 144 -36.04 -3.85 -7.75
C SER A 144 -35.12 -4.95 -7.21
N PHE A 145 -33.85 -4.63 -6.92
CA PHE A 145 -32.95 -5.57 -6.27
C PHE A 145 -33.25 -5.62 -4.76
N GLY A 146 -34.20 -6.48 -4.40
CA GLY A 146 -34.56 -6.75 -3.01
C GLY A 146 -33.52 -7.58 -2.26
N SER A 147 -33.49 -7.38 -0.95
CA SER A 147 -32.73 -8.15 0.04
C SER A 147 -32.75 -9.66 -0.22
N TYR A 148 -31.56 -10.25 -0.39
CA TYR A 148 -31.34 -11.69 -0.21
C TYR A 148 -30.64 -11.92 1.13
N SER A 149 -31.39 -12.41 2.11
CA SER A 149 -30.80 -12.86 3.38
C SER A 149 -30.06 -14.19 3.15
N SER A 150 -28.75 -14.19 3.30
CA SER A 150 -27.96 -15.41 3.44
C SER A 150 -27.58 -15.61 4.91
N LYS A 151 -27.90 -16.79 5.45
CA LYS A 151 -27.56 -17.15 6.83
C LYS A 151 -26.06 -17.40 6.97
N GLN A 152 -25.30 -16.35 7.26
CA GLN A 152 -24.01 -16.45 7.93
C GLN A 152 -24.03 -15.51 9.14
N GLN A 153 -23.47 -15.98 10.25
CA GLN A 153 -23.50 -15.29 11.55
C GLN A 153 -22.41 -14.19 11.58
N LEU A 154 -22.52 -13.25 10.64
CA LEU A 154 -21.70 -12.06 10.55
C LEU A 154 -22.31 -10.98 11.47
N LEU A 155 -21.42 -10.19 12.08
CA LEU A 155 -21.76 -9.09 12.99
C LEU A 155 -22.88 -8.23 12.40
N HIS A 156 -23.88 -7.90 13.22
CA HIS A 156 -25.04 -7.08 12.83
C HIS A 156 -24.61 -5.61 12.63
N CYS A 157 -23.90 -5.36 11.53
CA CYS A 157 -23.40 -4.06 11.14
C CYS A 157 -24.54 -3.23 10.54
N ASN A 158 -25.14 -2.39 11.37
CA ASN A 158 -26.16 -1.43 10.94
C ASN A 158 -25.50 -0.31 10.11
N PHE A 159 -25.35 -0.54 8.81
CA PHE A 159 -24.91 0.50 7.88
C PHE A 159 -25.99 1.58 7.78
N LYS A 160 -25.65 2.80 8.21
CA LYS A 160 -26.48 3.98 8.04
C LYS A 160 -25.91 4.83 6.93
N LEU A 161 -26.69 5.05 5.87
CA LEU A 161 -26.38 6.04 4.85
C LEU A 161 -26.30 7.42 5.51
N GLN A 162 -25.12 8.04 5.48
CA GLN A 162 -24.90 9.41 6.00
C GLN A 162 -25.06 10.45 4.89
N HIS A 163 -24.46 10.20 3.73
CA HIS A 163 -24.40 11.12 2.60
C HIS A 163 -24.56 10.39 1.27
N GLU A 164 -25.20 11.05 0.32
CA GLU A 164 -25.30 10.63 -1.08
C GLU A 164 -24.70 11.74 -1.95
N LEU A 165 -23.84 11.38 -2.90
CA LEU A 165 -23.16 12.32 -3.79
C LEU A 165 -23.25 11.84 -5.23
N ALA A 166 -23.98 12.57 -6.07
CA ALA A 166 -24.05 12.30 -7.50
C ALA A 166 -22.73 12.69 -8.19
N ILE A 167 -22.03 11.71 -8.79
CA ILE A 167 -20.76 11.91 -9.48
C ILE A 167 -20.93 11.65 -10.97
N GLU A 168 -20.90 12.70 -11.79
CA GLU A 168 -20.90 12.53 -13.24
C GLU A 168 -19.60 11.88 -13.72
N GLY A 169 -19.73 10.82 -14.53
CA GLY A 169 -18.62 10.20 -15.24
C GLY A 169 -17.64 9.39 -14.37
N GLY A 170 -17.97 9.10 -13.11
CA GLY A 170 -17.17 8.28 -12.22
C GLY A 170 -16.95 6.85 -12.76
N ARG A 171 -15.76 6.29 -12.51
CA ARG A 171 -15.34 4.97 -13.03
C ARG A 171 -14.62 4.08 -12.05
N LEU A 172 -13.76 4.67 -11.22
CA LEU A 172 -12.92 3.99 -10.25
C LEU A 172 -12.91 4.84 -8.99
N LEU A 173 -12.81 4.19 -7.83
CA LEU A 173 -12.70 4.85 -6.53
C LEU A 173 -11.57 4.22 -5.72
N ALA A 174 -10.89 5.03 -4.92
CA ALA A 174 -9.97 4.60 -3.88
C ALA A 174 -10.18 5.49 -2.65
N MET A 175 -10.16 4.91 -1.45
CA MET A 175 -10.40 5.62 -0.20
C MET A 175 -9.16 5.56 0.68
N ASP A 176 -8.76 6.72 1.21
CA ASP A 176 -7.84 6.81 2.33
C ASP A 176 -8.65 6.96 3.63
N PHE A 177 -8.50 6.00 4.53
CA PHE A 177 -9.14 6.03 5.84
C PHE A 177 -8.44 6.99 6.82
N SER A 178 -7.17 7.34 6.57
CA SER A 178 -6.34 8.13 7.50
C SER A 178 -6.75 9.60 7.52
N TYR A 179 -6.84 10.21 6.34
CA TYR A 179 -7.26 11.59 6.13
C TYR A 179 -8.70 11.68 5.59
N GLN A 180 -9.44 10.57 5.57
CA GLN A 180 -10.82 10.47 5.08
C GLN A 180 -11.03 11.06 3.68
N ASN A 181 -10.09 10.80 2.76
CA ASN A 181 -10.15 11.28 1.38
C ASN A 181 -10.64 10.19 0.43
N LEU A 182 -11.60 10.52 -0.43
CA LEU A 182 -12.04 9.68 -1.54
C LEU A 182 -11.47 10.21 -2.86
N ILE A 183 -10.70 9.39 -3.57
CA ILE A 183 -10.20 9.67 -4.93
C ILE A 183 -11.06 8.93 -5.95
N LEU A 184 -11.57 9.67 -6.93
CA LEU A 184 -12.41 9.16 -8.02
C LEU A 184 -11.75 9.44 -9.38
N SER A 185 -11.63 8.44 -10.25
CA SER A 185 -11.40 8.72 -11.68
C SER A 185 -12.71 9.08 -12.35
N ARG A 186 -12.75 10.26 -12.98
CA ARG A 186 -13.89 10.74 -13.76
C ARG A 186 -13.52 10.91 -15.24
N ARG A 187 -14.51 10.71 -16.12
CA ARG A 187 -14.46 11.12 -17.52
C ARG A 187 -15.60 12.11 -17.78
N ILE A 188 -15.28 13.38 -17.98
CA ILE A 188 -16.26 14.43 -18.30
C ILE A 188 -16.55 14.42 -19.80
N SER A 189 -17.82 14.54 -20.17
CA SER A 189 -18.35 14.34 -21.54
C SER A 189 -18.14 15.53 -22.49
N ALA A 190 -17.33 16.52 -22.12
CA ALA A 190 -16.98 17.68 -22.96
C ALA A 190 -16.20 17.26 -24.24
N MET A 191 -16.09 18.17 -25.22
CA MET A 191 -15.43 17.90 -26.51
C MET A 191 -14.02 17.32 -26.34
N GLY A 192 -13.82 16.06 -26.74
CA GLY A 192 -12.57 15.31 -26.59
C GLY A 192 -12.53 14.32 -25.41
N GLY A 193 -13.45 14.42 -24.45
CA GLY A 193 -13.60 13.49 -23.32
C GLY A 193 -12.44 13.54 -22.33
N MET A 194 -12.40 14.59 -21.50
CA MET A 194 -11.33 14.80 -20.52
C MET A 194 -11.36 13.75 -19.41
N HIS A 195 -10.19 13.21 -19.08
CA HIS A 195 -10.00 12.30 -17.95
C HIS A 195 -9.29 13.05 -16.83
N MET A 196 -9.79 12.92 -15.61
CA MET A 196 -9.32 13.65 -14.44
C MET A 196 -9.60 12.83 -13.18
N LEU A 197 -8.99 13.23 -12.07
CA LEU A 197 -9.40 12.75 -10.77
C LEU A 197 -10.23 13.81 -10.06
N ASN A 198 -11.11 13.37 -9.17
CA ASN A 198 -11.81 14.23 -8.21
C ASN A 198 -11.50 13.69 -6.81
N LYS A 199 -11.02 14.58 -5.93
CA LYS A 199 -10.68 14.29 -4.54
C LYS A 199 -11.76 14.92 -3.66
N ILE A 200 -12.38 14.12 -2.81
CA ILE A 200 -13.44 14.57 -1.90
C ILE A 200 -12.98 14.29 -0.48
N ASN A 201 -12.93 15.33 0.35
CA ASN A 201 -12.82 15.16 1.79
C ASN A 201 -14.17 14.69 2.35
N LEU A 202 -14.22 13.52 3.01
CA LEU A 202 -15.47 12.97 3.54
C LEU A 202 -15.94 13.68 4.82
N ILE A 203 -15.06 14.43 5.50
CA ILE A 203 -15.40 15.28 6.66
C ILE A 203 -16.15 16.53 6.18
N ASN A 204 -15.72 17.12 5.07
CA ASN A 204 -16.43 18.22 4.39
C ASN A 204 -16.60 17.94 2.90
N PRO A 205 -17.66 17.20 2.47
CA PRO A 205 -17.87 16.83 1.07
C PRO A 205 -18.09 18.00 0.10
N ARG A 206 -18.14 19.25 0.60
CA ARG A 206 -18.23 20.48 -0.18
C ARG A 206 -16.87 20.99 -0.65
N GLU A 207 -15.77 20.52 -0.05
CA GLU A 207 -14.40 20.79 -0.47
C GLU A 207 -13.93 19.66 -1.40
N ASN A 208 -14.47 19.67 -2.62
CA ASN A 208 -14.14 18.72 -3.66
C ASN A 208 -13.14 19.33 -4.67
N GLU A 209 -11.96 18.74 -4.77
CA GLU A 209 -10.85 19.21 -5.59
C GLU A 209 -10.75 18.41 -6.90
N ASP A 210 -10.87 19.10 -8.03
CA ASP A 210 -10.70 18.50 -9.36
C ASP A 210 -9.22 18.54 -9.80
N ILE A 211 -8.63 17.36 -10.00
CA ILE A 211 -7.21 17.17 -10.31
C ILE A 211 -7.06 16.80 -11.79
N HIS A 212 -6.58 17.76 -12.57
CA HIS A 212 -6.35 17.57 -14.00
C HIS A 212 -5.14 16.66 -14.26
N LEU A 213 -5.37 15.57 -14.99
CA LEU A 213 -4.30 14.67 -15.42
C LEU A 213 -3.67 15.16 -16.73
N PRO A 214 -2.36 14.95 -16.98
CA PRO A 214 -1.72 15.27 -18.26
C PRO A 214 -2.48 14.61 -19.42
N PRO A 215 -2.71 15.30 -20.57
CA PRO A 215 -3.53 14.77 -21.67
C PRO A 215 -3.09 13.40 -22.21
N SER A 216 -1.78 13.12 -22.15
CA SER A 216 -1.20 11.82 -22.53
C SER A 216 -1.58 10.65 -21.61
N THR A 217 -2.15 10.91 -20.44
CA THR A 217 -2.54 9.87 -19.46
C THR A 217 -3.71 9.01 -19.94
N LYS A 218 -4.62 9.56 -20.76
CA LYS A 218 -5.88 8.91 -21.17
C LYS A 218 -6.67 8.38 -19.95
N ALA A 219 -7.54 7.38 -20.15
CA ALA A 219 -8.30 6.77 -19.07
C ALA A 219 -7.40 6.05 -18.06
N VAL A 220 -7.60 6.37 -16.78
CA VAL A 220 -7.10 5.57 -15.66
C VAL A 220 -7.88 4.24 -15.61
N LYS A 221 -7.16 3.16 -15.27
CA LYS A 221 -7.66 1.78 -15.24
C LYS A 221 -7.65 1.17 -13.84
N ASP A 222 -6.75 1.63 -12.99
CA ASP A 222 -6.65 1.24 -11.59
C ASP A 222 -6.09 2.41 -10.77
N ILE A 223 -6.51 2.51 -9.52
CA ILE A 223 -6.13 3.55 -8.55
C ILE A 223 -5.87 2.86 -7.24
N GLN A 224 -4.65 3.01 -6.71
CA GLN A 224 -4.30 2.49 -5.38
C GLN A 224 -3.69 3.59 -4.53
N ILE A 225 -4.25 3.82 -3.34
CA ILE A 225 -3.66 4.73 -2.36
C ILE A 225 -2.58 3.97 -1.58
N SER A 226 -1.45 4.62 -1.33
CA SER A 226 -0.32 4.05 -0.59
C SER A 226 -0.73 3.72 0.85
N PRO A 227 -0.15 2.70 1.50
CA PRO A 227 -0.46 2.36 2.90
C PRO A 227 -0.29 3.51 3.90
N CYS A 228 0.46 4.56 3.56
CA CYS A 228 0.65 5.77 4.39
C CYS A 228 -0.30 6.94 4.05
N GLY A 229 -1.30 6.77 3.18
CA GLY A 229 -2.24 7.81 2.74
C GLY A 229 -1.66 8.93 1.86
N ARG A 230 -0.34 9.13 1.83
CA ARG A 230 0.30 10.31 1.19
C ARG A 230 0.39 10.28 -0.34
N PHE A 231 0.30 9.11 -0.96
CA PHE A 231 0.47 8.95 -2.42
C PHE A 231 -0.64 8.10 -3.04
N THR A 232 -0.93 8.37 -4.30
CA THR A 232 -1.89 7.60 -5.12
C THR A 232 -1.22 7.14 -6.41
N LEU A 233 -1.24 5.84 -6.65
CA LEU A 233 -0.71 5.16 -7.83
C LEU A 233 -1.81 5.05 -8.88
N LEU A 234 -1.47 5.34 -10.14
CA LEU A 234 -2.41 5.42 -11.25
C LEU A 234 -1.91 4.58 -12.42
N ALA A 235 -2.59 3.47 -12.73
CA ALA A 235 -2.40 2.72 -13.98
C ALA A 235 -3.24 3.35 -15.09
N SER A 236 -2.67 3.61 -16.28
CA SER A 236 -3.44 4.26 -17.36
C SER A 236 -3.25 3.69 -18.78
N LEU A 237 -4.32 3.86 -19.59
CA LEU A 237 -4.33 3.58 -21.02
C LEU A 237 -3.38 4.47 -21.85
N GLY A 238 -2.85 5.52 -21.24
CA GLY A 238 -1.81 6.39 -21.79
C GLY A 238 -0.43 5.76 -21.86
N LYS A 239 -0.29 4.48 -21.47
CA LYS A 239 0.99 3.79 -21.24
C LYS A 239 1.80 4.48 -20.13
N LYS A 240 1.13 4.83 -19.04
CA LYS A 240 1.75 5.50 -17.89
C LYS A 240 1.41 4.75 -16.61
N LEU A 241 2.40 4.66 -15.74
CA LEU A 241 2.23 4.44 -14.30
C LEU A 241 2.63 5.75 -13.61
N SER A 242 1.66 6.45 -13.03
CA SER A 242 1.88 7.77 -12.43
C SER A 242 1.68 7.74 -10.92
N ILE A 243 2.46 8.55 -10.20
CA ILE A 243 2.35 8.71 -8.75
C ILE A 243 1.95 10.15 -8.45
N LEU A 244 0.77 10.30 -7.86
CA LEU A 244 0.20 11.55 -7.37
C LEU A 244 0.54 11.71 -5.88
N ARG A 245 0.94 12.90 -5.44
CA ARG A 245 1.02 13.26 -4.02
C ARG A 245 -0.33 13.84 -3.57
N MET A 246 -0.91 13.28 -2.52
CA MET A 246 -2.24 13.65 -2.01
C MET A 246 -2.28 15.03 -1.34
N GLU A 247 -1.18 15.43 -0.71
CA GLU A 247 -1.02 16.75 -0.05
C GLU A 247 -1.14 17.91 -1.04
N SER A 248 -0.47 17.80 -2.19
CA SER A 248 -0.29 18.90 -3.15
C SER A 248 -1.00 18.68 -4.47
N ASN A 249 -1.79 17.61 -4.60
CA ASN A 249 -2.51 17.18 -5.82
C ASN A 249 -1.63 17.14 -7.09
N ASN A 250 -0.32 16.96 -6.95
CA ASN A 250 0.65 17.01 -8.04
C ASN A 250 1.21 15.62 -8.36
N ILE A 251 1.40 15.34 -9.66
CA ILE A 251 2.08 14.12 -10.11
C ILE A 251 3.58 14.29 -9.87
N VAL A 252 4.12 13.53 -8.90
CA VAL A 252 5.53 13.58 -8.50
C VAL A 252 6.40 12.64 -9.34
N MET A 253 5.81 11.63 -9.97
CA MET A 253 6.55 10.66 -10.79
C MET A 253 5.67 10.09 -11.91
N THR A 254 6.27 9.74 -13.05
CA THR A 254 5.58 9.06 -14.16
C THR A 254 6.55 8.14 -14.88
N TYR A 255 6.28 6.84 -14.84
CA TYR A 255 6.98 5.86 -15.66
C TYR A 255 6.26 5.72 -17.00
N ASN A 256 7.00 5.92 -18.09
CA ASN A 256 6.49 5.69 -19.44
C ASN A 256 6.67 4.22 -19.82
N LEU A 257 5.58 3.58 -20.23
CA LEU A 257 5.50 2.14 -20.48
C LEU A 257 5.43 1.85 -21.98
N ARG A 258 5.83 0.64 -22.39
CA ARG A 258 5.68 0.19 -23.79
C ARG A 258 4.23 -0.18 -24.14
N VAL A 259 3.50 -0.68 -23.15
CA VAL A 259 2.12 -1.19 -23.23
C VAL A 259 1.28 -0.50 -22.16
N PRO A 260 -0.04 -0.27 -22.37
CA PRO A 260 -0.93 0.25 -21.33
C PRO A 260 -0.83 -0.51 -20.00
N ALA A 261 -0.81 0.23 -18.88
CA ALA A 261 -1.03 -0.36 -17.57
C ALA A 261 -2.53 -0.60 -17.38
N TRP A 262 -2.85 -1.79 -16.87
CA TRP A 262 -4.22 -2.26 -16.66
C TRP A 262 -4.55 -2.36 -15.17
N SER A 263 -3.58 -2.72 -14.34
CA SER A 263 -3.66 -2.70 -12.88
C SER A 263 -2.35 -2.18 -12.27
N CYS A 264 -2.40 -1.77 -11.01
CA CYS A 264 -1.23 -1.37 -10.23
C CYS A 264 -1.39 -1.71 -8.75
N SER A 265 -0.28 -1.86 -8.03
CA SER A 265 -0.31 -2.08 -6.58
C SER A 265 0.94 -1.51 -5.90
N TRP A 266 0.82 -1.20 -4.61
CA TRP A 266 1.94 -0.90 -3.73
C TRP A 266 2.48 -2.20 -3.13
N ASP A 267 3.79 -2.30 -2.91
CA ASP A 267 4.31 -3.37 -2.06
C ASP A 267 3.95 -3.12 -0.59
N LEU A 268 3.55 -4.20 0.10
CA LEU A 268 3.09 -4.14 1.49
C LEU A 268 4.24 -4.23 2.50
N ASN A 269 5.41 -4.70 2.08
CA ASN A 269 6.58 -4.92 2.94
C ASN A 269 7.65 -3.82 2.78
N SER A 270 7.68 -3.16 1.62
CA SER A 270 8.67 -2.16 1.22
C SER A 270 7.97 -0.94 0.62
N PRO A 271 8.05 0.25 1.26
CA PRO A 271 7.42 1.47 0.77
C PRO A 271 8.15 2.06 -0.47
N HIS A 272 9.03 1.29 -1.11
CA HIS A 272 9.81 1.71 -2.28
C HIS A 272 9.42 0.97 -3.56
N TYR A 273 8.68 -0.14 -3.47
CA TYR A 273 8.29 -0.92 -4.66
C TYR A 273 6.83 -0.68 -5.04
N VAL A 274 6.61 -0.54 -6.34
CA VAL A 274 5.27 -0.52 -6.95
C VAL A 274 5.22 -1.47 -8.13
N TYR A 275 4.04 -2.04 -8.34
CA TYR A 275 3.75 -3.04 -9.36
C TYR A 275 2.83 -2.47 -10.43
N ALA A 276 3.00 -2.90 -11.68
CA ALA A 276 2.03 -2.66 -12.75
C ALA A 276 1.77 -3.93 -13.56
N GLY A 277 0.51 -4.35 -13.62
CA GLY A 277 0.04 -5.35 -14.58
C GLY A 277 -0.26 -4.68 -15.91
N LEU A 278 0.38 -5.13 -16.98
CA LEU A 278 0.23 -4.56 -18.32
C LEU A 278 -0.84 -5.30 -19.13
N GLN A 279 -1.42 -4.62 -20.14
CA GLN A 279 -2.44 -5.19 -21.02
C GLN A 279 -1.99 -6.46 -21.77
N ASN A 280 -0.68 -6.66 -21.94
CA ASN A 280 -0.11 -7.87 -22.57
C ASN A 280 0.21 -9.00 -21.56
N GLY A 281 -0.27 -8.92 -20.32
CA GLY A 281 -0.07 -9.93 -19.28
C GLY A 281 1.27 -9.84 -18.53
N MET A 282 2.18 -8.95 -18.90
CA MET A 282 3.43 -8.75 -18.17
C MET A 282 3.21 -8.04 -16.83
N LEU A 283 3.97 -8.46 -15.80
CA LEU A 283 4.10 -7.75 -14.54
C LEU A 283 5.43 -7.00 -14.50
N LEU A 284 5.39 -5.69 -14.23
CA LEU A 284 6.59 -4.88 -14.01
C LEU A 284 6.70 -4.45 -12.55
N VAL A 285 7.93 -4.45 -12.02
CA VAL A 285 8.28 -3.92 -10.70
C VAL A 285 9.13 -2.67 -10.88
N PHE A 286 8.79 -1.60 -10.16
CA PHE A 286 9.52 -0.34 -10.18
C PHE A 286 10.00 -0.01 -8.76
N ASP A 287 11.29 0.33 -8.65
CA ASP A 287 11.82 0.98 -7.45
C ASP A 287 11.57 2.49 -7.56
N MET A 288 10.98 3.11 -6.53
CA MET A 288 10.76 4.56 -6.52
C MET A 288 12.02 5.35 -6.15
N ARG A 289 13.08 4.69 -5.67
CA ARG A 289 14.36 5.33 -5.32
C ARG A 289 15.26 5.55 -6.55
N GLY A 290 14.99 4.86 -7.66
CA GLY A 290 15.73 5.01 -8.91
C GLY A 290 14.96 4.41 -10.08
N THR A 291 14.99 5.04 -11.24
CA THR A 291 14.13 4.78 -12.41
C THR A 291 14.35 3.43 -13.14
N CYS A 292 14.99 2.46 -12.49
CA CYS A 292 15.26 1.14 -13.05
C CYS A 292 14.01 0.25 -13.02
N ILE A 293 13.63 -0.23 -14.21
CA ILE A 293 12.54 -1.19 -14.40
C ILE A 293 13.09 -2.60 -14.16
N LEU A 294 12.55 -3.32 -13.19
CA LEU A 294 12.78 -4.76 -13.04
C LEU A 294 11.61 -5.50 -13.71
N CYS A 295 11.86 -6.05 -14.90
CA CYS A 295 10.95 -7.01 -15.51
C CYS A 295 11.14 -8.37 -14.81
N SER A 296 10.08 -8.90 -14.19
CA SER A 296 10.04 -10.35 -13.96
C SER A 296 9.76 -11.04 -15.29
N PRO A 297 10.46 -12.14 -15.62
CA PRO A 297 9.95 -13.10 -16.60
C PRO A 297 8.67 -13.78 -16.10
#